data_AF-D7BJU2-F1
#
_entry.id   AF-D7BJU2-F1
#
_cell.length_a   1.000
_cell.length_b   1.000
_cell.length_c   1.000
_cell.angle_alpha   90.00
_cell.angle_beta   90.00
_cell.angle_gamma   90.00
#
_symmetry.space_group_name_H-M   'P 1'
#
loop_
_entity.id
_entity.type
_entity.pdbx_description
1 polymer ?
#
loop_
_entity_poly.entity_id
_entity_poly.type
_entity_poly.pdbx_seq_one_letter_code
_entity_poly.pdbx_strand_id
1 'polypeptide(L)'
;MPKYLCVIEPNPEGGFDGYAVDLGVFVVGKDTREEVIESLQEGLALHLLELQEHGREVPPPVAQAADVEGPGEWVWIEPATLNPVSVALEHLLREAEISQAEVARRLGVSRVVVHRMLDPFAPDHKVSSLERIARAVGKRMEIRFS
;
A
#
# COMPACT_ATOMS: atom_id res chain seq x y z
N MET A 1 -13.67 4.02 1.73
CA MET A 1 -13.43 4.22 0.27
C MET A 1 -14.44 3.35 -0.50
N PRO A 2 -14.65 3.48 -1.83
CA PRO A 2 -15.46 2.51 -2.54
C PRO A 2 -14.85 1.10 -2.43
N LYS A 3 -15.69 0.07 -2.39
CA LYS A 3 -15.26 -1.32 -2.50
C LYS A 3 -15.15 -1.70 -3.97
N TYR A 4 -14.18 -2.54 -4.31
CA TYR A 4 -13.99 -3.07 -5.66
C TYR A 4 -14.34 -4.55 -5.70
N LEU A 5 -14.98 -4.98 -6.79
CA LEU A 5 -15.24 -6.38 -7.04
C LEU A 5 -13.90 -7.06 -7.35
N CYS A 6 -13.58 -8.09 -6.58
CA CYS A 6 -12.42 -8.94 -6.79
C CYS A 6 -12.86 -10.39 -6.98
N VAL A 7 -12.03 -11.15 -7.67
CA VAL A 7 -12.17 -12.60 -7.82
C VAL A 7 -11.05 -13.26 -7.06
N ILE A 8 -11.36 -14.33 -6.32
CA ILE A 8 -10.38 -15.19 -5.66
C ILE A 8 -10.55 -16.61 -6.20
N GLU A 9 -9.47 -17.22 -6.66
CA GLU A 9 -9.52 -18.53 -7.29
C GLU A 9 -8.42 -19.46 -6.74
N PRO A 10 -8.70 -20.77 -6.62
CA PRO A 10 -7.67 -21.73 -6.24
C PRO A 10 -6.63 -21.86 -7.35
N ASN A 11 -5.35 -21.83 -6.98
CA ASN A 11 -4.25 -22.02 -7.92
C ASN A 11 -4.01 -23.53 -8.17
N PRO A 12 -3.83 -23.99 -9.43
CA PRO A 12 -3.54 -25.40 -9.74
C PRO A 12 -2.29 -25.98 -9.08
N GLU A 13 -1.31 -25.15 -8.74
CA GLU A 13 -0.07 -25.54 -8.05
C GLU A 13 -0.24 -25.56 -6.51
N GLY A 14 -1.43 -25.19 -6.01
CA GLY A 14 -1.74 -25.03 -4.60
C GLY A 14 -1.83 -23.57 -4.17
N GLY A 15 -2.65 -23.29 -3.15
CA GLY A 15 -2.91 -21.94 -2.69
C GLY A 15 -4.01 -21.22 -3.47
N PHE A 16 -3.97 -19.89 -3.46
CA PHE A 16 -4.97 -19.00 -4.01
C PHE A 16 -4.34 -17.80 -4.72
N ASP A 17 -4.99 -17.40 -5.80
CA ASP A 17 -4.72 -16.17 -6.54
C ASP A 17 -5.95 -15.25 -6.44
N GLY A 18 -5.78 -13.97 -6.77
CA GLY A 18 -6.91 -13.08 -6.90
C GLY A 18 -6.61 -11.80 -7.66
N TYR A 19 -7.65 -11.14 -8.14
CA TYR A 19 -7.52 -9.91 -8.91
C TYR A 19 -8.73 -9.00 -8.72
N ALA A 20 -8.52 -7.70 -8.88
CA ALA A 20 -9.59 -6.71 -8.96
C ALA A 20 -10.12 -6.63 -10.39
N VAL A 21 -11.44 -6.64 -10.57
CA VAL A 21 -12.05 -6.69 -11.91
C VAL A 21 -11.91 -5.36 -12.65
N ASP A 22 -12.13 -4.25 -11.93
CA ASP A 22 -12.09 -2.90 -12.50
C ASP A 22 -10.68 -2.28 -12.49
N LEU A 23 -9.69 -2.93 -11.87
CA LEU A 23 -8.37 -2.36 -11.61
C LEU A 23 -7.27 -3.37 -11.94
N GLY A 24 -6.12 -2.88 -12.40
CA GLY A 24 -4.94 -3.71 -12.73
C GLY A 24 -4.20 -4.25 -11.50
N VAL A 25 -4.92 -4.77 -10.50
CA VAL A 25 -4.39 -5.31 -9.25
C VAL A 25 -4.56 -6.83 -9.26
N PHE A 26 -3.46 -7.54 -9.07
CA PHE A 26 -3.39 -9.00 -9.06
C PHE A 26 -2.47 -9.47 -7.93
N VAL A 27 -2.85 -10.59 -7.32
CA VAL A 27 -2.16 -11.28 -6.23
C VAL A 27 -2.05 -12.73 -6.65
N VAL A 28 -0.86 -13.32 -6.48
CA VAL A 28 -0.59 -14.70 -6.87
C VAL A 28 0.11 -15.47 -5.75
N GLY A 29 -0.15 -16.77 -5.68
CA GLY A 29 0.59 -17.74 -4.88
C GLY A 29 0.49 -17.51 -3.38
N LYS A 30 -0.69 -17.17 -2.86
CA LYS A 30 -0.93 -17.09 -1.42
C LYS A 30 -1.39 -18.43 -0.88
N ASP A 31 -0.99 -18.75 0.34
CA ASP A 31 -1.30 -20.05 0.93
C ASP A 31 -2.78 -20.14 1.32
N THR A 32 -3.38 -19.00 1.66
CA THR A 32 -4.76 -18.90 2.13
C THR A 32 -5.56 -17.84 1.39
N ARG A 33 -6.88 -18.04 1.38
CA ARG A 33 -7.85 -17.06 0.87
C ARG A 33 -7.74 -15.73 1.63
N GLU A 34 -7.52 -15.79 2.93
CA GLU A 34 -7.38 -14.61 3.80
C GLU A 34 -6.16 -13.78 3.41
N GLU A 35 -5.02 -14.43 3.12
CA GLU A 35 -3.82 -13.75 2.63
C GLU A 35 -4.02 -13.08 1.26
N VAL A 36 -4.83 -13.69 0.38
CA VAL A 36 -5.23 -13.05 -0.90
C VAL A 36 -6.03 -11.78 -0.62
N ILE A 37 -7.00 -11.83 0.30
CA ILE A 37 -7.80 -10.67 0.66
C ILE A 37 -6.91 -9.56 1.22
N GLU A 38 -6.07 -9.84 2.21
CA GLU A 38 -5.16 -8.84 2.79
C GLU A 38 -4.27 -8.21 1.71
N SER A 39 -3.70 -9.02 0.83
CA SER A 39 -2.86 -8.54 -0.26
C SER A 39 -3.62 -7.73 -1.31
N LEU A 40 -4.88 -8.07 -1.60
CA LEU A 40 -5.74 -7.29 -2.48
C LEU A 40 -6.10 -5.95 -1.83
N GLN A 41 -6.36 -5.92 -0.53
CA GLN A 41 -6.61 -4.67 0.19
C GLN A 41 -5.42 -3.72 0.09
N GLU A 42 -4.21 -4.22 0.32
CA GLU A 42 -2.96 -3.45 0.20
C GLU A 42 -2.70 -3.01 -1.25
N GLY A 43 -2.81 -3.94 -2.21
CA GLY A 43 -2.60 -3.67 -3.64
C GLY A 43 -3.57 -2.64 -4.19
N LEU A 44 -4.85 -2.70 -3.81
CA LEU A 44 -5.84 -1.69 -4.15
C LEU A 44 -5.46 -0.32 -3.59
N ALA A 45 -5.06 -0.25 -2.33
CA ALA A 45 -4.69 1.02 -1.69
C ALA A 45 -3.48 1.67 -2.39
N LEU A 46 -2.44 0.88 -2.68
CA LEU A 46 -1.25 1.36 -3.38
C LEU A 46 -1.56 1.78 -4.82
N HIS A 47 -2.39 1.02 -5.54
CA HIS A 47 -2.76 1.36 -6.92
C HIS A 47 -3.54 2.68 -6.98
N LEU A 48 -4.49 2.87 -6.06
CA LEU A 48 -5.25 4.12 -5.97
C LEU A 48 -4.35 5.31 -5.61
N LEU A 49 -3.40 5.13 -4.70
CA LEU A 49 -2.39 6.15 -4.39
C LEU A 49 -1.58 6.51 -5.64
N GLU A 50 -1.10 5.51 -6.41
CA GLU A 50 -0.35 5.74 -7.63
C GLU A 50 -1.17 6.54 -8.67
N LEU A 51 -2.45 6.19 -8.87
CA LEU A 51 -3.34 6.94 -9.76
C LEU A 51 -3.45 8.41 -9.33
N GLN A 52 -3.65 8.65 -8.04
CA GLN A 52 -3.74 9.99 -7.47
C GLN A 52 -2.44 10.78 -7.64
N GLU A 53 -1.28 10.17 -7.35
CA GLU A 53 0.05 10.79 -7.52
C GLU A 53 0.32 11.22 -8.97
N HIS A 54 -0.19 10.44 -9.94
CA HIS A 54 -0.05 10.74 -11.36
C HIS A 54 -1.18 11.61 -11.93
N GLY A 55 -2.09 12.11 -11.08
CA GLY A 55 -3.23 12.92 -11.51
C GLY A 55 -4.20 12.18 -12.44
N ARG A 56 -4.21 10.83 -12.38
CA ARG A 56 -5.13 10.00 -13.14
C ARG A 56 -6.46 9.87 -12.39
N GLU A 57 -7.54 9.75 -13.15
CA GLU A 57 -8.85 9.50 -12.58
C GLU A 57 -8.88 8.12 -11.91
N VAL A 58 -9.53 8.06 -10.74
CA VAL A 58 -9.79 6.79 -10.05
C VAL A 58 -10.99 6.12 -10.70
N PRO A 59 -10.85 4.93 -11.31
CA PRO A 59 -11.97 4.24 -11.95
C PRO A 59 -13.07 3.94 -10.92
N PRO A 60 -14.34 4.26 -11.22
CA PRO A 60 -15.43 3.84 -10.36
C PRO A 60 -15.58 2.31 -10.39
N PRO A 61 -16.02 1.66 -9.30
CA PRO A 61 -16.31 0.22 -9.30
C PRO A 61 -17.60 -0.04 -10.09
N VAL A 62 -17.46 -0.40 -11.36
CA VAL A 62 -18.59 -0.59 -12.28
C VAL A 62 -18.88 -2.06 -12.55
N ALA A 63 -17.95 -2.96 -12.23
CA ALA A 63 -18.14 -4.38 -12.43
C ALA A 63 -19.31 -4.94 -11.63
N GLN A 64 -20.05 -5.86 -12.26
CA GLN A 64 -21.10 -6.64 -11.61
C GLN A 64 -20.67 -8.10 -11.57
N ALA A 65 -20.97 -8.80 -10.47
CA ALA A 65 -20.64 -10.22 -10.33
C ALA A 65 -21.25 -11.09 -11.43
N ALA A 66 -22.38 -10.68 -12.01
CA ALA A 66 -23.04 -11.38 -13.12
C ALA A 66 -22.24 -11.36 -14.43
N ASP A 67 -21.32 -10.40 -14.61
CA ASP A 67 -20.56 -10.20 -15.83
C ASP A 67 -19.17 -10.86 -15.79
N VAL A 68 -18.82 -11.49 -14.67
CA VAL A 68 -17.51 -12.11 -14.44
C VAL A 68 -17.63 -13.62 -14.57
N GLU A 69 -17.09 -14.18 -15.65
CA GLU A 69 -17.06 -15.63 -15.89
C GLU A 69 -15.87 -16.28 -15.18
N GLY A 70 -16.08 -17.45 -14.56
CA GLY A 70 -15.01 -18.26 -13.99
C GLY A 70 -15.44 -19.06 -12.77
N PRO A 71 -14.59 -20.01 -12.31
CA PRO A 71 -14.86 -20.81 -11.12
C PRO A 71 -14.55 -20.09 -9.80
N GLY A 72 -14.00 -18.87 -9.86
CA GLY A 72 -13.57 -18.10 -8.69
C GLY A 72 -14.73 -17.53 -7.86
N GLU A 73 -14.42 -17.22 -6.59
CA GLU A 73 -15.33 -16.54 -5.68
C GLU A 73 -15.30 -15.03 -5.90
N TRP A 74 -16.47 -14.40 -5.97
CA TRP A 74 -16.62 -12.95 -6.04
C TRP A 74 -16.65 -12.32 -4.65
N VAL A 75 -15.76 -11.36 -4.39
CA VAL A 75 -15.64 -10.68 -3.09
C VAL A 75 -15.51 -9.17 -3.30
N TRP A 76 -16.32 -8.40 -2.58
CA TRP A 76 -16.20 -6.94 -2.54
C TRP A 76 -15.18 -6.52 -1.48
N ILE A 77 -14.02 -6.03 -1.94
CA ILE A 77 -12.88 -5.70 -1.08
C ILE A 77 -12.75 -4.19 -0.94
N GLU A 78 -12.64 -3.71 0.31
CA GLU A 78 -12.30 -2.33 0.60
C GLU A 78 -10.77 -2.16 0.62
N PRO A 79 -10.21 -1.14 -0.05
CA PRO A 79 -8.77 -0.84 0.02
C PRO A 79 -8.30 -0.64 1.47
N ALA A 80 -7.09 -1.09 1.78
CA ALA A 80 -6.46 -0.85 3.06
C ALA A 80 -6.28 0.66 3.33
N THR A 81 -6.28 1.04 4.60
CA THR A 81 -6.00 2.43 4.99
C THR A 81 -4.49 2.64 5.00
N LEU A 82 -4.02 3.63 4.23
CA LEU A 82 -2.62 4.02 4.23
C LEU A 82 -2.34 4.97 5.39
N ASN A 83 -1.20 4.79 6.06
CA ASN A 83 -0.65 5.73 7.01
C ASN A 83 -0.14 6.97 6.23
N PRO A 84 -0.80 8.14 6.35
CA PRO A 84 -0.43 9.31 5.57
C PRO A 84 0.96 9.85 5.93
N VAL A 85 1.44 9.57 7.15
CA VAL A 85 2.79 9.96 7.58
C VAL A 85 3.84 9.09 6.90
N SER A 86 3.63 7.77 6.80
CA SER A 86 4.53 6.88 6.07
C SER A 86 4.61 7.26 4.59
N VAL A 87 3.47 7.54 3.95
CA VAL A 87 3.40 8.00 2.56
C VAL A 87 4.19 9.31 2.39
N ALA A 88 3.97 10.30 3.27
CA ALA A 88 4.70 11.56 3.21
C ALA A 88 6.22 11.40 3.42
N LEU A 89 6.65 10.46 4.27
CA LEU A 89 8.06 10.13 4.44
C LEU A 89 8.64 9.49 3.17
N GLU A 90 7.90 8.59 2.52
CA GLU A 90 8.33 7.98 1.25
C GLU A 90 8.52 9.03 0.16
N HIS A 91 7.56 9.95 0.00
CA HIS A 91 7.69 11.12 -0.88
C HIS A 91 8.90 11.97 -0.55
N LEU A 92 9.10 12.28 0.74
CA LEU A 92 10.23 13.07 1.20
C LEU A 92 11.57 12.46 0.81
N LEU A 93 11.72 11.13 0.94
CA LEU A 93 12.94 10.43 0.56
C LEU A 93 13.12 10.39 -0.96
N ARG A 94 12.03 10.17 -1.70
CA ARG A 94 12.01 10.16 -3.17
C ARG A 94 12.44 11.52 -3.73
N GLU A 95 11.86 12.61 -3.23
CA GLU A 95 12.19 13.99 -3.62
C GLU A 95 13.63 14.40 -3.25
N ALA A 96 14.14 13.89 -2.12
CA ALA A 96 15.51 14.16 -1.69
C ALA A 96 16.55 13.28 -2.42
N GLU A 97 16.11 12.32 -3.24
CA GLU A 97 16.95 11.30 -3.89
C GLU A 97 17.80 10.50 -2.88
N ILE A 98 17.27 10.26 -1.67
CA ILE A 98 17.97 9.55 -0.60
C ILE A 98 17.42 8.13 -0.46
N SER A 99 18.30 7.13 -0.62
CA SER A 99 17.92 5.73 -0.42
C SER A 99 17.63 5.40 1.06
N GLN A 100 16.78 4.40 1.30
CA GLN A 100 16.50 3.89 2.65
C GLN A 100 17.78 3.45 3.39
N ALA A 101 18.75 2.91 2.65
CA ALA A 101 20.05 2.50 3.20
C ALA A 101 20.85 3.69 3.74
N GLU A 102 20.83 4.81 3.01
CA GLU A 102 21.49 6.04 3.43
C GLU A 102 20.78 6.67 4.64
N VAL A 103 19.45 6.66 4.67
CA VAL A 103 18.69 7.09 5.86
C VAL A 103 19.05 6.25 7.08
N ALA A 104 19.09 4.92 6.94
CA ALA A 104 19.45 4.01 8.02
C ALA A 104 20.85 4.32 8.56
N ARG A 105 21.82 4.57 7.66
CA ARG A 105 23.20 4.97 8.01
C ARG A 105 23.24 6.28 8.78
N ARG A 106 22.53 7.32 8.32
CA ARG A 106 22.48 8.63 8.99
C ARG A 106 21.82 8.58 10.37
N LEU A 107 20.84 7.70 10.52
CA LEU A 107 20.10 7.52 11.78
C LEU A 107 20.79 6.59 12.78
N GLY A 108 21.77 5.79 12.33
CA GLY A 108 22.41 4.75 13.14
C GLY A 108 21.45 3.60 13.50
N VAL A 109 20.54 3.23 12.59
CA VAL A 109 19.53 2.17 12.80
C VAL A 109 19.62 1.10 11.71
N SER A 110 18.93 -0.03 11.90
CA SER A 110 18.87 -1.07 10.86
C SER A 110 17.95 -0.65 9.69
N ARG A 111 18.18 -1.25 8.51
CA ARG A 111 17.29 -1.07 7.35
C ARG A 111 15.84 -1.49 7.65
N VAL A 112 15.65 -2.49 8.51
CA VAL A 112 14.30 -2.96 8.92
C VAL A 112 13.53 -1.86 9.65
N VAL A 113 14.21 -1.07 10.51
CA VAL A 113 13.57 0.06 11.20
C VAL A 113 13.11 1.11 10.18
N VAL A 114 13.95 1.47 9.22
CA VAL A 114 13.60 2.44 8.17
C VAL A 114 12.48 1.91 7.28
N HIS A 115 12.56 0.65 6.87
CA HIS A 115 11.53 0.00 6.06
C HIS A 115 10.17 0.07 6.75
N ARG A 116 10.09 -0.28 8.04
CA ARG A 116 8.86 -0.17 8.84
C ARG A 116 8.37 1.27 9.01
N MET A 117 9.27 2.26 9.00
CA MET A 117 8.88 3.66 9.05
C MET A 117 8.22 4.15 7.76
N LEU A 118 8.57 3.54 6.63
CA LEU A 118 8.08 3.90 5.29
C LEU A 118 6.93 3.01 4.83
N ASP A 119 6.75 1.87 5.47
CA ASP A 119 5.62 0.98 5.25
C ASP A 119 4.30 1.73 5.52
N PRO A 120 3.45 1.91 4.48
CA PRO A 120 2.18 2.62 4.63
C PRO A 120 1.13 1.80 5.39
N PHE A 121 1.36 0.52 5.64
CA PHE A 121 0.47 -0.34 6.44
C PHE A 121 0.98 -0.54 7.87
N ALA A 122 2.13 0.05 8.22
CA ALA A 122 2.69 -0.04 9.56
C ALA A 122 1.96 0.85 10.59
N PRO A 123 2.02 0.48 11.89
CA PRO A 123 1.46 1.28 12.99
C PRO A 123 2.08 2.69 13.10
N ASP A 124 1.39 3.55 13.84
CA ASP A 124 1.76 4.96 14.02
C ASP A 124 3.20 5.20 14.52
N HIS A 125 3.79 6.27 13.99
CA HIS A 125 5.14 6.70 14.33
C HIS A 125 5.15 7.61 15.56
N LYS A 126 6.18 7.46 16.40
CA LYS A 126 6.47 8.44 17.45
C LYS A 126 6.95 9.75 16.81
N VAL A 127 6.48 10.89 17.32
CA VAL A 127 6.90 12.24 16.90
C VAL A 127 8.44 12.37 16.92
N SER A 128 9.11 11.85 17.95
CA SER A 128 10.57 11.88 18.04
C SER A 128 11.29 11.09 16.95
N SER A 129 10.68 10.02 16.43
CA SER A 129 11.21 9.29 15.26
C SER A 129 11.08 10.12 13.99
N LEU A 130 9.95 10.82 13.83
CA LEU A 130 9.70 11.71 12.69
C LEU A 130 10.66 12.91 12.66
N GLU A 131 10.96 13.51 13.82
CA GLU A 131 11.97 14.56 13.92
C GLU A 131 13.36 14.09 13.53
N ARG A 132 13.73 12.87 13.96
CA ARG A 132 15.04 12.28 13.65
C ARG A 132 15.21 12.06 12.15
N ILE A 133 14.22 11.48 11.48
CA ILE A 133 14.28 11.24 10.03
C ILE A 133 14.30 12.56 9.25
N ALA A 134 13.45 13.54 9.61
CA ALA A 134 13.46 14.87 8.99
C ALA A 134 14.85 15.52 9.10
N ARG A 135 15.47 15.50 10.29
CA ARG A 135 16.83 16.01 10.49
C ARG A 135 17.87 15.27 9.66
N ALA A 136 17.77 13.94 9.59
CA ALA A 136 18.70 13.10 8.81
C ALA A 136 18.68 13.43 7.31
N VAL A 137 17.55 13.91 6.79
CA VAL A 137 17.41 14.35 5.39
C VAL A 137 17.55 15.87 5.20
N GLY A 138 17.97 16.60 6.24
CA GLY A 138 18.19 18.06 6.16
C GLY A 138 16.91 18.89 6.10
N LYS A 139 15.79 18.35 6.61
CA LYS A 139 14.47 18.99 6.61
C LYS A 139 14.03 19.30 8.04
N ARG A 140 13.04 20.18 8.18
CA ARG A 140 12.39 20.50 9.46
C ARG A 140 10.98 19.90 9.46
N MET A 141 10.59 19.31 10.59
CA MET A 141 9.23 18.83 10.79
C MET A 141 8.38 19.93 11.42
N GLU A 142 7.13 20.07 10.95
CA GLU A 142 6.12 20.97 11.52
C GLU A 142 4.83 20.17 11.77
N ILE A 143 4.15 20.45 12.89
CA ILE A 143 2.82 19.91 13.19
C ILE A 143 1.86 21.09 13.25
N ARG A 144 0.75 21.02 12.52
CA ARG A 144 -0.29 22.06 12.49
C ARG A 144 -1.63 21.44 12.85
N PHE A 145 -2.40 22.14 13.69
CA PHE A 145 -3.79 21.84 13.96
C PHE A 145 -4.64 22.82 13.16
N SER A 146 -5.67 22.31 12.47
CA SER A 146 -6.61 23.10 11.67
C SER A 146 -8.03 22.87 12.16
#